data_AF-A0A160MDY8-F1
#
_entry.id   AF-A0A160MDY8-F1
#
_cell.length_a   1.000
_cell.length_b   1.000
_cell.length_c   1.000
_cell.angle_alpha   90.00
_cell.angle_beta   90.00
_cell.angle_gamma   90.00
#
_symmetry.space_group_name_H-M   'P 1'
#
loop_
_entity.id
_entity.type
_entity.pdbx_description
1 polymer ?
#
loop_
_entity_poly.entity_id
_entity_poly.type
_entity_poly.pdbx_seq_one_letter_code
_entity_poly.pdbx_strand_id
1 'polypeptide(L)'
;MKNFTVMFHKEDNIQPMAVQKLNENDFEVYTEGGTRHLFELNSNVGYFIFFDAIDKEGKESYLVLQYEGESEEPSACFAFELKDFYQFTALYLNDLDFNEGNNVDREEEAYTPIQHLAHLMYHIIEEGKKIQ
;
A
#
# COMPACT_ATOMS: atom_id res chain seq x y z
N MET A 1 9.48 -15.35 2.57
CA MET A 1 8.83 -14.37 1.67
C MET A 1 8.56 -14.99 0.32
N LYS A 2 7.62 -14.44 -0.46
CA LYS A 2 7.46 -14.77 -1.89
C LYS A 2 7.36 -13.50 -2.73
N ASN A 3 8.02 -13.53 -3.88
CA ASN A 3 8.06 -12.39 -4.81
C ASN A 3 7.11 -12.62 -5.97
N PHE A 4 6.43 -11.57 -6.41
CA PHE A 4 5.55 -11.57 -7.56
C PHE A 4 5.55 -10.22 -8.25
N THR A 5 5.11 -10.19 -9.51
CA THR A 5 4.99 -8.96 -10.28
C THR A 5 3.53 -8.63 -10.48
N VAL A 6 3.14 -7.41 -10.14
CA VAL A 6 1.78 -6.91 -10.37
C VAL A 6 1.78 -6.13 -11.68
N MET A 7 0.91 -6.57 -12.59
CA MET A 7 0.69 -5.90 -13.87
C MET A 7 -0.58 -5.07 -13.78
N PHE A 8 -0.47 -3.77 -13.99
CA PHE A 8 -1.60 -2.84 -13.98
C PHE A 8 -2.18 -2.65 -15.38
N HIS A 9 -3.41 -2.14 -15.45
CA HIS A 9 -3.99 -1.75 -16.72
C HIS A 9 -3.23 -0.55 -17.30
N LYS A 10 -3.29 -0.37 -18.63
CA LYS A 10 -2.58 0.74 -19.29
C LYS A 10 -3.11 2.10 -18.81
N GLU A 11 -4.40 2.15 -18.53
CA GLU A 11 -5.14 3.31 -18.06
C GLU A 11 -4.71 3.74 -16.65
N ASP A 12 -4.14 2.81 -15.87
CA ASP A 12 -3.63 3.10 -14.52
C ASP A 12 -2.36 3.97 -14.57
N ASN A 13 -1.67 4.01 -15.72
CA ASN A 13 -0.43 4.77 -15.93
C ASN A 13 0.68 4.46 -14.91
N ILE A 14 0.70 3.22 -14.41
CA ILE A 14 1.68 2.69 -13.47
C ILE A 14 2.53 1.60 -14.15
N GLN A 15 3.83 1.59 -13.88
CA GLN A 15 4.72 0.52 -14.34
C GLN A 15 4.51 -0.76 -13.52
N PRO A 16 4.84 -1.94 -14.06
CA PRO A 16 4.79 -3.17 -13.28
C PRO A 16 5.60 -3.07 -11.99
N MET A 17 5.01 -3.52 -10.88
CA MET A 17 5.63 -3.47 -9.56
C MET A 17 6.17 -4.85 -9.16
N ALA A 18 7.37 -4.89 -8.60
CA ALA A 18 7.90 -6.07 -7.93
C ALA A 18 7.50 -6.02 -6.46
N VAL A 19 6.68 -6.96 -6.03
CA VAL A 19 6.10 -6.99 -4.68
C VAL A 19 6.57 -8.25 -3.96
N GLN A 20 6.87 -8.11 -2.67
CA GLN A 20 7.19 -9.23 -1.80
C GLN A 20 6.06 -9.43 -0.81
N LYS A 21 5.49 -10.63 -0.74
CA LYS A 21 4.58 -11.03 0.32
C LYS A 21 5.39 -11.64 1.46
N LEU A 22 5.35 -11.00 2.61
CA LEU A 22 6.08 -11.42 3.80
C LEU A 22 5.26 -12.44 4.58
N ASN A 23 5.93 -13.46 5.11
CA ASN A 23 5.40 -14.27 6.20
C ASN A 23 5.80 -13.65 7.54
N GLU A 24 5.31 -14.23 8.64
CA GLU A 24 5.56 -13.75 10.00
C GLU A 24 7.06 -13.61 10.33
N ASN A 25 7.87 -14.63 10.01
CA ASN A 25 9.31 -14.59 10.25
C ASN A 25 10.02 -13.51 9.39
N ASP A 26 9.61 -13.31 8.14
CA ASP A 26 10.17 -12.21 7.34
C ASP A 26 9.78 -10.85 7.93
N PHE A 27 8.53 -10.70 8.38
CA PHE A 27 8.05 -9.48 9.02
C PHE A 27 8.86 -9.14 10.27
N GLU A 28 9.09 -10.11 11.16
CA GLU A 28 9.92 -9.92 12.35
C GLU A 28 11.33 -9.44 11.99
N VAL A 29 11.96 -10.06 10.99
CA VAL A 29 13.31 -9.67 10.53
C VAL A 29 13.32 -8.25 9.98
N TYR A 30 12.32 -7.89 9.16
CA TYR A 30 12.25 -6.58 8.50
C TYR A 30 11.94 -5.44 9.49
N THR A 31 11.38 -5.76 10.66
CA THR A 31 10.89 -4.79 11.66
C THR A 31 11.67 -4.80 12.96
N GLU A 32 12.70 -5.65 13.09
CA GLU A 32 13.48 -5.86 14.31
C GLU A 32 14.07 -4.57 14.89
N GLY A 33 14.49 -3.63 14.04
CA GLY A 33 15.03 -2.32 14.42
C GLY A 33 13.97 -1.25 14.67
N GLY A 34 12.69 -1.56 14.49
CA GLY A 34 11.56 -0.68 14.71
C GLY A 34 10.79 -0.32 13.45
N THR A 35 9.61 0.29 13.64
CA THR A 35 8.71 0.70 12.58
C THR A 35 8.28 2.15 12.76
N ARG A 36 7.92 2.81 11.67
CA ARG A 36 7.28 4.12 11.65
C ARG A 36 6.01 4.04 10.84
N HIS A 37 4.88 4.19 11.52
CA HIS A 37 3.58 4.35 10.88
C HIS A 37 3.53 5.68 10.11
N LEU A 38 3.07 5.65 8.85
CA LEU A 38 3.01 6.81 7.97
C LEU A 38 1.57 7.27 7.73
N PHE A 39 0.72 6.41 7.16
CA PHE A 39 -0.68 6.73 6.88
C PHE A 39 -1.53 5.47 6.68
N GLU A 40 -2.84 5.68 6.68
CA GLU A 40 -3.85 4.62 6.56
C GLU A 40 -4.72 4.85 5.32
N LEU A 41 -5.14 3.77 4.69
CA LEU A 41 -6.18 3.78 3.66
C LEU A 41 -7.33 2.90 4.13
N ASN A 42 -8.49 3.52 4.37
CA ASN A 42 -9.74 2.80 4.59
C ASN A 42 -10.59 2.89 3.32
N SER A 43 -10.83 1.74 2.68
CA SER A 43 -11.54 1.67 1.41
C SER A 43 -12.42 0.42 1.35
N ASN A 44 -13.30 0.37 0.34
CA ASN A 44 -14.16 -0.79 0.12
C ASN A 44 -13.38 -2.07 -0.26
N VAL A 45 -12.10 -1.95 -0.63
CA VAL A 45 -11.24 -3.09 -0.99
C VAL A 45 -10.40 -3.60 0.19
N GLY A 46 -10.43 -2.91 1.33
CA GLY A 46 -9.70 -3.28 2.53
C GLY A 46 -9.24 -2.09 3.36
N TYR A 47 -8.71 -2.40 4.54
CA TYR A 47 -8.02 -1.46 5.40
C TYR A 47 -6.51 -1.71 5.33
N PHE A 48 -5.74 -0.64 5.11
CA PHE A 48 -4.31 -0.72 4.88
C PHE A 48 -3.56 0.24 5.79
N ILE A 49 -2.44 -0.23 6.35
CA ILE A 49 -1.50 0.59 7.10
C ILE A 49 -0.20 0.65 6.30
N PHE A 50 0.22 1.85 5.92
CA PHE A 50 1.48 2.12 5.23
C PHE A 50 2.51 2.55 6.26
N PHE A 51 3.66 1.89 6.26
CA PHE A 51 4.72 2.14 7.22
C PHE A 51 6.09 1.84 6.60
N ASP A 52 7.13 2.42 7.19
CA ASP A 52 8.49 1.97 6.95
C ASP A 52 9.03 1.26 8.19
N ALA A 53 10.06 0.47 7.98
CA ALA A 53 10.71 -0.33 9.00
C ALA A 53 12.21 -0.37 8.79
N ILE A 54 12.94 -0.62 9.88
CA ILE A 54 14.38 -0.78 9.86
C ILE A 54 14.69 -2.16 10.45
N ASP A 55 15.55 -2.93 9.79
CA ASP A 55 16.05 -4.19 10.34
C ASP A 55 17.23 -3.97 11.31
N LYS A 56 17.72 -5.03 11.95
CA LYS A 56 18.87 -4.94 12.88
C LYS A 56 20.17 -4.41 12.26
N GLU A 57 20.30 -4.45 10.93
CA GLU A 57 21.47 -3.96 10.20
C GLU A 57 21.30 -2.51 9.73
N GLY A 58 20.14 -1.90 10.01
CA GLY A 58 19.83 -0.53 9.61
C GLY A 58 19.26 -0.42 8.21
N LYS A 59 18.85 -1.53 7.57
CA LYS A 59 18.27 -1.51 6.23
C LYS A 59 16.80 -1.12 6.30
N GLU A 60 16.43 -0.10 5.52
CA GLU A 60 15.05 0.35 5.41
C GLU A 60 14.21 -0.57 4.52
N SER A 61 12.95 -0.76 4.90
CA SER A 61 11.93 -1.47 4.14
C SER A 61 10.63 -0.66 4.13
N TYR A 62 9.91 -0.70 3.01
CA TYR A 62 8.65 0.04 2.82
C TYR A 62 7.50 -0.95 2.68
N LEU A 63 6.59 -0.89 3.63
CA LEU A 63 5.69 -2.00 3.95
C LEU A 63 4.23 -1.55 4.00
N VAL A 64 3.34 -2.47 3.66
CA VAL A 64 1.88 -2.29 3.78
C VAL A 64 1.28 -3.50 4.48
N LEU A 65 0.61 -3.27 5.61
CA LEU A 65 -0.26 -4.27 6.23
C LEU A 65 -1.65 -4.17 5.61
N GLN A 66 -2.25 -5.31 5.30
CA GLN A 66 -3.63 -5.45 4.88
C GLN A 66 -4.43 -6.09 6.01
N TYR A 67 -5.62 -5.55 6.28
CA TYR A 67 -6.61 -6.14 7.16
C TYR A 67 -7.89 -6.44 6.35
N GLU A 68 -8.50 -7.60 6.61
CA GLU A 68 -9.76 -8.03 5.98
C GLU A 68 -10.83 -8.32 7.05
N GLY A 69 -12.05 -7.83 6.81
CA GLY A 69 -13.19 -8.05 7.70
C GLY A 69 -13.05 -7.36 9.05
N GLU A 70 -13.37 -8.07 10.13
CA GLU A 70 -13.31 -7.58 11.51
C GLU A 70 -12.08 -8.12 12.28
N SER A 71 -11.11 -8.70 11.59
CA SER A 71 -9.89 -9.24 12.22
C SER A 71 -8.98 -8.12 12.72
N GLU A 72 -8.55 -8.22 13.98
CA GLU A 72 -7.51 -7.34 14.55
C GLU A 72 -6.10 -7.72 14.07
N GLU A 73 -5.93 -8.93 13.54
CA GLU A 73 -4.68 -9.40 12.95
C GLU A 73 -4.63 -9.09 11.44
N PRO A 74 -3.46 -8.68 10.89
CA PRO A 74 -3.31 -8.43 9.47
C PRO A 74 -3.41 -9.73 8.66
N SER A 75 -4.14 -9.69 7.55
CA SER A 75 -4.27 -10.82 6.62
C SER A 75 -3.06 -10.99 5.71
N ALA A 76 -2.32 -9.91 5.46
CA ALA A 76 -1.09 -9.94 4.67
C ALA A 76 -0.17 -8.76 5.00
N CYS A 77 1.13 -8.95 4.72
CA CYS A 77 2.13 -7.90 4.73
C CYS A 77 2.88 -7.90 3.41
N PHE A 78 2.96 -6.73 2.77
CA PHE A 78 3.62 -6.55 1.47
C PHE A 78 4.80 -5.59 1.60
N ALA A 79 5.91 -5.91 0.96
CA ALA A 79 7.07 -5.03 0.82
C ALA A 79 7.24 -4.56 -0.62
N PHE A 80 7.64 -3.30 -0.76
CA PHE A 80 7.74 -2.59 -2.03
C PHE A 80 9.12 -1.94 -2.22
N GLU A 81 9.47 -1.67 -3.47
CA GLU A 81 10.58 -0.76 -3.77
C GLU A 81 10.19 0.68 -3.38
N LEU A 82 11.18 1.47 -2.96
CA LEU A 82 10.99 2.86 -2.56
C LEU A 82 10.23 3.70 -3.60
N LYS A 83 10.53 3.50 -4.89
CA LYS A 83 9.88 4.23 -5.99
C LYS A 83 8.36 3.99 -6.03
N ASP A 84 7.95 2.75 -5.76
CA ASP A 84 6.54 2.32 -5.83
C ASP A 84 5.82 2.78 -4.55
N PHE A 85 6.49 2.71 -3.40
CA PHE A 85 5.94 3.23 -2.15
C PHE A 85 5.78 4.76 -2.16
N TYR A 86 6.71 5.48 -2.77
CA TYR A 86 6.58 6.93 -3.00
C TYR A 86 5.37 7.27 -3.87
N GLN A 87 5.05 6.46 -4.87
CA GLN A 87 3.85 6.65 -5.68
C GLN A 87 2.59 6.59 -4.80
N PHE A 88 2.51 5.65 -3.85
CA PHE A 88 1.37 5.55 -2.93
C PHE A 88 1.27 6.77 -2.01
N THR A 89 2.41 7.20 -1.47
CA THR A 89 2.47 8.38 -0.60
C THR A 89 2.07 9.64 -1.36
N ALA A 90 2.52 9.79 -2.62
CA ALA A 90 2.15 10.92 -3.46
C ALA A 90 0.64 10.95 -3.75
N LEU A 91 0.01 9.80 -4.03
CA LEU A 91 -1.44 9.73 -4.24
C LEU A 91 -2.19 10.13 -2.97
N TYR A 92 -1.75 9.64 -1.80
CA TYR A 92 -2.36 9.98 -0.52
C TYR A 92 -2.27 11.48 -0.21
N LEU A 93 -1.08 12.08 -0.34
CA LEU A 93 -0.87 13.50 -0.06
C LEU A 93 -1.61 14.41 -1.05
N ASN A 94 -1.64 14.05 -2.34
CA ASN A 94 -2.39 14.82 -3.34
C ASN A 94 -3.90 14.82 -3.05
N ASP A 95 -4.45 13.75 -2.46
CA ASP A 95 -5.86 13.73 -2.06
C ASP A 95 -6.14 14.71 -0.90
N LEU A 96 -5.22 14.79 0.07
CA LEU A 96 -5.31 15.77 1.16
C LEU A 96 -5.30 17.21 0.61
N ASP A 97 -4.36 17.52 -0.28
CA ASP A 97 -4.28 18.85 -0.92
C ASP A 97 -5.52 19.14 -1.78
N PHE A 98 -6.02 18.13 -2.51
CA PHE A 98 -7.24 18.24 -3.31
C PHE A 98 -8.46 18.59 -2.43
N ASN A 99 -8.55 17.99 -1.24
CA ASN A 99 -9.62 18.19 -0.28
C ASN A 99 -9.49 19.51 0.52
N GLU A 100 -8.27 19.99 0.79
CA GLU A 100 -8.03 21.24 1.53
C GLU A 100 -8.17 22.50 0.64
N GLY A 101 -7.82 22.42 -0.65
CA GLY A 101 -7.79 23.57 -1.56
C GLY A 101 -9.10 23.88 -2.30
N ASN A 102 -10.01 22.91 -2.40
CA ASN A 102 -11.20 23.02 -3.24
C ASN A 102 -12.49 22.98 -2.41
N ASN A 103 -12.96 24.15 -1.95
CA ASN A 103 -14.40 24.39 -1.69
C ASN A 103 -15.18 24.43 -3.03
N VAL A 104 -14.91 23.50 -3.93
CA VAL A 104 -15.56 23.40 -5.24
C VAL A 104 -16.55 22.25 -5.12
N ASP A 105 -17.81 22.55 -5.37
CA ASP A 105 -18.93 21.61 -5.35
C ASP A 105 -18.50 20.26 -5.93
N ARG A 106 -18.52 19.24 -5.06
CA ARG A 106 -18.18 17.86 -5.43
C ARG A 106 -19.21 17.38 -6.45
N GLU A 107 -18.86 17.38 -7.72
CA GLU A 107 -19.48 16.42 -8.63
C GLU A 107 -19.05 15.03 -8.12
N GLU A 108 -20.01 14.29 -7.55
CA GLU A 108 -19.85 13.02 -6.82
C GLU A 108 -19.26 11.85 -7.64
N GLU A 109 -18.67 12.11 -8.82
CA GLU A 109 -18.23 11.11 -9.79
C GLU A 109 -16.76 11.25 -10.25
N ALA A 110 -16.00 12.23 -9.76
CA ALA A 110 -14.60 12.40 -10.19
C ALA A 110 -13.67 11.34 -9.57
N TYR A 111 -12.90 10.65 -10.42
CA TYR A 111 -11.86 9.71 -9.99
C TYR A 111 -10.74 10.43 -9.22
N THR A 112 -10.68 10.26 -7.90
CA THR A 112 -9.74 10.99 -7.04
C THR A 112 -8.41 10.25 -6.82
N PRO A 113 -7.35 10.92 -6.35
CA PRO A 113 -6.09 10.26 -6.03
C PRO A 113 -6.23 9.12 -5.01
N ILE A 114 -7.08 9.26 -3.97
CA ILE A 114 -7.30 8.17 -3.01
C ILE A 114 -8.04 6.97 -3.61
N GLN A 115 -8.98 7.22 -4.54
CA GLN A 115 -9.63 6.15 -5.30
C GLN A 115 -8.64 5.42 -6.21
N HIS A 116 -7.69 6.16 -6.80
CA HIS A 116 -6.61 5.55 -7.56
C HIS A 116 -5.70 4.67 -6.68
N LEU A 117 -5.31 5.16 -5.50
CA LEU A 117 -4.54 4.34 -4.55
C LEU A 117 -5.28 3.05 -4.16
N ALA A 118 -6.58 3.14 -3.84
CA ALA A 118 -7.38 1.97 -3.52
C ALA A 118 -7.45 0.97 -4.68
N HIS A 119 -7.57 1.46 -5.92
CA HIS A 119 -7.55 0.64 -7.13
C HIS A 119 -6.20 -0.07 -7.34
N LEU A 120 -5.08 0.61 -7.07
CA LEU A 120 -3.75 -0.05 -7.13
C LEU A 120 -3.62 -1.14 -6.06
N MET A 121 -4.08 -0.87 -4.83
CA MET A 121 -4.06 -1.87 -3.74
C MET A 121 -4.91 -3.09 -4.09
N TYR A 122 -6.07 -2.90 -4.74
CA TYR A 122 -6.90 -3.99 -5.21
C TYR A 122 -6.13 -4.97 -6.12
N HIS A 123 -5.43 -4.47 -7.14
CA HIS A 123 -4.63 -5.33 -8.03
C HIS A 123 -3.52 -6.07 -7.29
N ILE A 124 -2.84 -5.41 -6.34
CA ILE A 124 -1.78 -6.02 -5.54
C ILE A 124 -2.33 -7.17 -4.68
N ILE A 125 -3.48 -6.98 -4.04
CA ILE A 125 -4.14 -8.01 -3.24
C ILE A 125 -4.58 -9.19 -4.10
N GLU A 126 -5.24 -8.92 -5.24
CA GLU A 126 -5.75 -9.97 -6.11
C GLU A 126 -4.63 -10.85 -6.68
N GLU A 127 -3.49 -10.25 -7.04
CA GLU A 127 -2.29 -11.03 -7.39
C GLU A 127 -1.70 -11.72 -6.15
N GLY A 128 -1.64 -11.05 -5.01
CA GLY A 128 -1.11 -11.58 -3.74
C GLY A 128 -1.91 -12.78 -3.19
N LYS A 129 -3.21 -12.89 -3.49
CA LYS A 129 -4.04 -14.06 -3.16
C LYS A 129 -3.65 -15.31 -3.92
N LYS A 130 -3.06 -15.17 -5.11
CA LYS A 130 -2.56 -16.30 -5.92
C LYS A 130 -1.22 -16.83 -5.39
N ILE A 131 -0.56 -16.05 -4.55
CA ILE A 131 0.71 -16.39 -3.92
C ILE A 131 0.45 -17.06 -2.57
N GLN A 132 0.64 -18.38 -2.53
CA GLN A 132 0.53 -19.22 -1.34
C GLN A 132 1.55 -18.88 -0.26
#